data_AF-A0AAD1SWJ1-F1
#
_entry.id   AF-A0AAD1SWJ1-F1
#
_cell.length_a   1.000
_cell.length_b   1.000
_cell.length_c   1.000
_cell.angle_alpha   90.00
_cell.angle_beta   90.00
_cell.angle_gamma   90.00
#
_symmetry.space_group_name_H-M   'P 1'
#
loop_
_entity.id
_entity.type
_entity.pdbx_description
1 polymer ?
#
loop_
_entity_poly.entity_id
_entity_poly.type
_entity_poly.pdbx_seq_one_letter_code
_entity_poly.pdbx_strand_id
1 'polypeptide(L)'
;MAQSTPRCSYLHSSSFHPSHTKQGIIYSQATRYHCICSDRNPHLNVLSQSMRQKGYKPKTITKQINSAVKTLLVATYNPALEEIRKIIKDLQPILTEEETLKNIFPETPMLAFRQPPNLQQK
;
A
#
# COMPACT_ATOMS: atom_id res chain seq x y z
N MET A 1 -7.22 15.15 -16.45
CA MET A 1 -6.07 16.02 -16.11
C MET A 1 -5.40 15.45 -14.86
N ALA A 2 -4.14 15.04 -14.92
CA ALA A 2 -3.44 14.43 -13.79
C ALA A 2 -3.16 15.50 -12.72
N GLN A 3 -3.68 15.30 -11.51
CA GLN A 3 -3.44 16.18 -10.38
C GLN A 3 -1.94 16.16 -10.03
N SER A 4 -1.30 17.34 -9.92
CA SER A 4 0.09 17.46 -9.51
C SER A 4 0.24 17.01 -8.06
N THR A 5 0.75 15.81 -7.84
CA THR A 5 1.10 15.33 -6.50
C THR A 5 2.17 16.23 -5.87
N PRO A 6 2.16 16.44 -4.53
CA PRO A 6 3.17 17.23 -3.85
C PRO A 6 4.58 16.71 -4.18
N ARG A 7 5.55 17.62 -4.26
CA ARG A 7 6.97 17.33 -4.54
C ARG A 7 7.43 16.12 -3.72
N CYS A 8 8.11 15.16 -4.35
CA CYS A 8 8.71 13.98 -3.71
C CYS A 8 9.81 14.36 -2.69
N SER A 9 9.45 14.99 -1.57
CA SER A 9 10.36 15.32 -0.47
C SER A 9 10.44 14.16 0.52
N TYR A 10 10.89 12.99 0.05
CA TYR A 10 11.16 11.87 0.96
C TYR A 10 12.40 12.16 1.80
N LEU A 11 12.34 11.74 3.07
CA LEU A 11 13.47 11.80 4.00
C LEU A 11 14.66 11.02 3.44
N HIS A 12 15.87 11.54 3.59
CA HIS A 12 17.08 10.81 3.26
C HIS A 12 17.34 9.67 4.25
N SER A 13 18.01 8.59 3.86
CA SER A 13 18.25 7.44 4.74
C SER A 13 19.10 7.79 5.99
N SER A 14 20.02 8.73 5.86
CA SER A 14 20.87 9.25 6.94
C SER A 14 20.21 10.32 7.82
N SER A 15 18.96 10.69 7.55
CA SER A 15 18.25 11.66 8.39
C SER A 15 18.04 11.15 9.82
N PHE A 16 17.99 12.09 10.77
CA PHE A 16 17.81 11.85 12.21
C PHE A 16 16.35 11.53 12.56
N HIS A 17 15.84 10.45 11.97
CA HIS A 17 14.52 9.93 12.25
C HIS A 17 14.61 8.43 12.57
N PRO A 18 13.65 7.91 13.37
CA PRO A 18 13.57 6.50 13.65
C PRO A 18 13.50 5.63 12.39
N SER A 19 14.00 4.41 12.49
CA SER A 19 13.98 3.44 11.39
C SER A 19 12.57 3.17 10.88
N HIS A 20 11.59 3.06 11.79
CA HIS A 20 10.20 2.78 11.46
C HIS A 20 9.55 3.91 10.65
N THR A 21 9.89 5.19 10.93
CA THR A 21 9.39 6.33 10.15
C THR A 21 9.88 6.27 8.71
N LYS A 22 11.18 6.01 8.53
CA LYS A 22 11.82 5.90 7.21
C LYS A 22 11.27 4.72 6.41
N GLN A 23 11.08 3.57 7.05
CA GLN A 23 10.47 2.40 6.43
C GLN A 23 8.99 2.62 6.11
N GLY A 24 8.26 3.28 7.02
CA GLY A 24 6.84 3.60 6.89
C GLY A 24 6.54 4.50 5.70
N ILE A 25 7.46 5.39 5.30
CA ILE A 25 7.33 6.19 4.08
C ILE A 25 7.21 5.29 2.84
N ILE A 26 8.10 4.31 2.69
CA ILE A 26 8.12 3.41 1.52
C ILE A 26 6.85 2.57 1.51
N TYR A 27 6.51 1.97 2.66
CA TYR A 27 5.30 1.16 2.82
C TYR A 27 4.05 1.95 2.45
N SER A 28 3.87 3.13 3.05
CA SER A 28 2.68 3.97 2.86
C SER A 28 2.54 4.44 1.41
N GLN A 29 3.64 4.78 0.74
CA GLN A 29 3.61 5.18 -0.67
C GLN A 29 3.27 4.01 -1.59
N ALA A 30 3.82 2.81 -1.34
CA ALA A 30 3.49 1.62 -2.09
C ALA A 30 2.00 1.23 -1.93
N THR A 31 1.48 1.26 -0.70
CA THR A 31 0.05 1.06 -0.41
C THR A 31 -0.81 2.08 -1.14
N ARG A 32 -0.43 3.36 -1.12
CA ARG A 32 -1.16 4.42 -1.82
C ARG A 32 -1.24 4.16 -3.33
N TYR A 33 -0.13 3.78 -3.97
CA TYR A 33 -0.15 3.46 -5.40
C TYR A 33 -1.04 2.26 -5.71
N HIS A 34 -1.08 1.27 -4.83
CA HIS A 34 -2.02 0.15 -4.96
C HIS A 34 -3.48 0.60 -4.87
N CYS A 35 -3.80 1.57 -4.00
CA CYS A 35 -5.17 2.04 -3.82
C CYS A 35 -5.68 2.96 -4.92
N ILE A 36 -4.80 3.71 -5.60
CA ILE A 36 -5.18 4.81 -6.51
C ILE A 36 -4.93 4.45 -7.99
N CYS A 37 -3.88 3.70 -8.29
CA CYS A 37 -3.47 3.44 -9.67
C CYS A 37 -4.12 2.17 -10.23
N SER A 38 -4.54 2.21 -11.50
CA SER A 38 -5.02 1.01 -12.20
C SER A 38 -3.88 0.01 -12.46
N ASP A 39 -2.71 0.50 -12.89
CA ASP A 39 -1.47 -0.27 -12.94
C ASP A 39 -0.45 0.32 -11.96
N ARG A 40 -0.01 -0.50 -11.01
CA ARG A 40 0.91 -0.10 -9.94
C ARG A 40 2.37 -0.18 -10.36
N ASN A 41 2.72 -1.02 -11.35
CA ASN A 41 4.11 -1.39 -11.61
C ASN A 41 5.01 -0.20 -12.02
N PRO A 42 4.58 0.71 -12.92
CA PRO A 42 5.38 1.88 -13.29
C PRO A 42 5.66 2.78 -12.08
N HIS A 43 4.68 2.97 -11.20
CA HIS A 43 4.79 3.81 -10.02
C HIS A 43 5.71 3.20 -8.95
N LEU A 44 5.66 1.88 -8.76
CA LEU A 44 6.56 1.16 -7.84
C LEU A 44 8.02 1.21 -8.30
N ASN A 45 8.26 1.20 -9.61
CA ASN A 45 9.60 1.36 -10.18
C ASN A 45 10.15 2.76 -9.93
N VAL A 46 9.36 3.81 -10.19
CA VAL A 46 9.73 5.21 -9.91
C VAL A 46 9.98 5.42 -8.40
N LEU A 47 9.14 4.85 -7.55
CA LEU A 47 9.32 4.88 -6.09
C LEU A 47 10.64 4.24 -5.68
N SER A 48 10.93 3.05 -6.22
CA SER A 48 12.17 2.32 -5.92
C SER A 48 13.41 3.13 -6.32
N GLN A 49 13.39 3.74 -7.51
CA GLN A 49 14.49 4.59 -7.98
C GLN A 49 14.68 5.82 -7.10
N SER A 50 13.58 6.51 -6.76
CA SER A 50 13.61 7.68 -5.88
C SER A 50 14.18 7.34 -4.50
N MET A 51 13.79 6.19 -3.93
CA MET A 51 14.31 5.74 -2.63
C MET A 51 15.78 5.33 -2.69
N ARG A 52 16.23 4.72 -3.80
CA ARG A 52 17.67 4.45 -4.01
C ARG A 52 18.48 5.74 -4.06
N GLN A 53 18.01 6.76 -4.77
CA GLN A 53 18.65 8.08 -4.82
C GLN A 53 18.73 8.75 -3.45
N LYS A 54 17.76 8.49 -2.57
CA LYS A 54 17.76 8.95 -1.17
C LYS A 54 18.60 8.09 -0.22
N GLY A 55 19.39 7.15 -0.75
CA GLY A 55 20.33 6.33 0.01
C GLY A 55 19.71 5.16 0.77
N TYR A 56 18.48 4.75 0.45
CA TYR A 56 17.86 3.59 1.10
C TYR A 56 18.44 2.28 0.57
N LYS A 57 18.66 1.31 1.46
CA LYS A 57 19.18 -0.01 1.10
C LYS A 57 18.16 -0.76 0.22
N PRO A 58 18.57 -1.39 -0.90
CA PRO A 58 17.67 -2.12 -1.79
C PRO A 58 16.83 -3.18 -1.07
N LYS A 59 17.44 -3.91 -0.13
CA LYS A 59 16.74 -4.91 0.71
C LYS A 59 15.56 -4.32 1.47
N THR A 60 15.72 -3.12 2.03
CA THR A 60 14.66 -2.41 2.76
C THR A 60 13.55 -1.97 1.80
N ILE A 61 13.91 -1.44 0.63
CA ILE A 61 12.94 -0.99 -0.37
C ILE A 61 12.08 -2.17 -0.83
N THR A 62 12.71 -3.26 -1.29
CA THR A 62 12.00 -4.45 -1.76
C THR A 62 11.15 -5.07 -0.66
N LYS A 63 11.65 -5.15 0.58
CA LYS A 63 10.87 -5.63 1.73
C LYS A 63 9.60 -4.80 1.92
N GLN A 64 9.71 -3.48 1.99
CA GLN A 64 8.55 -2.62 2.26
C GLN A 64 7.54 -2.61 1.11
N ILE A 65 8.01 -2.65 -0.15
CA ILE A 65 7.12 -2.74 -1.32
C ILE A 65 6.38 -4.09 -1.32
N ASN A 66 7.08 -5.21 -1.14
CA ASN A 66 6.45 -6.52 -1.13
C ASN A 66 5.43 -6.65 0.02
N SER A 67 5.77 -6.14 1.21
CA SER A 67 4.84 -6.12 2.34
C SER A 67 3.60 -5.27 2.08
N ALA A 68 3.72 -4.15 1.37
CA ALA A 68 2.58 -3.29 1.05
C ALA A 68 1.64 -3.89 -0.01
N VAL A 69 2.16 -4.70 -0.92
CA VAL A 69 1.41 -5.18 -2.10
C VAL A 69 0.70 -6.53 -1.86
N LYS A 70 1.14 -7.30 -0.85
CA LYS A 70 0.92 -8.75 -0.75
C LYS A 70 -0.54 -9.17 -0.88
N THR A 71 -1.48 -8.54 -0.17
CA THR A 71 -2.92 -8.79 -0.35
C THR A 71 -3.71 -7.61 0.22
N LEU A 72 -4.15 -6.66 -0.62
CA LEU A 72 -5.00 -5.54 -0.19
C LEU A 72 -6.41 -5.69 -0.73
N LEU A 73 -7.40 -5.51 0.13
CA LEU A 73 -8.78 -5.24 -0.27
C LEU A 73 -9.00 -3.72 -0.21
N VAL A 74 -9.10 -3.08 -1.36
CA VAL A 74 -9.24 -1.62 -1.45
C VAL A 74 -10.72 -1.24 -1.51
N ALA A 75 -11.17 -0.47 -0.52
CA ALA A 75 -12.53 0.07 -0.46
C ALA A 75 -12.54 1.60 -0.40
N THR A 76 -13.64 2.25 -0.79
CA THR A 76 -13.82 3.69 -0.53
C THR A 76 -14.06 3.89 0.97
N TYR A 77 -13.38 4.84 1.59
CA TYR A 77 -13.56 5.08 3.03
C TYR A 77 -15.02 5.37 3.39
N ASN A 78 -15.56 4.60 4.34
CA ASN A 78 -16.82 4.83 5.03
C ASN A 78 -16.63 4.28 6.47
N PRO A 79 -16.95 5.05 7.53
CA PRO A 79 -16.79 4.61 8.92
C PRO A 79 -17.44 3.25 9.25
N ALA A 80 -18.54 2.90 8.58
CA ALA A 80 -19.21 1.61 8.77
C ALA A 80 -18.36 0.40 8.30
N LEU A 81 -17.31 0.63 7.50
CA LEU A 81 -16.47 -0.43 6.94
C LEU A 81 -15.35 -0.89 7.89
N GLU A 82 -15.18 -0.27 9.06
CA GLU A 82 -14.18 -0.76 10.02
C GLU A 82 -14.53 -2.16 10.55
N GLU A 83 -15.82 -2.46 10.70
CA GLU A 83 -16.32 -3.79 11.08
C GLU A 83 -15.95 -4.87 10.04
N ILE A 84 -15.75 -4.49 8.78
CA ILE A 84 -15.34 -5.43 7.72
C ILE A 84 -13.98 -6.05 8.02
N ARG A 85 -13.10 -5.37 8.76
CA ARG A 85 -11.81 -5.96 9.17
C ARG A 85 -12.00 -7.24 9.97
N LYS A 86 -13.03 -7.28 10.83
CA LYS A 86 -13.36 -8.46 11.63
C LYS A 86 -13.95 -9.55 10.73
N ILE A 87 -14.90 -9.18 9.88
CA ILE A 87 -15.55 -10.10 8.92
C ILE A 87 -14.51 -10.78 8.01
N ILE A 88 -13.55 -10.03 7.45
CA ILE A 88 -12.49 -10.59 6.59
C ILE A 88 -11.69 -11.65 7.33
N LYS A 89 -11.35 -11.41 8.60
CA LYS A 89 -10.61 -12.37 9.42
C LYS A 89 -11.44 -13.62 9.72
N ASP A 90 -12.70 -13.42 10.11
CA ASP A 90 -13.62 -14.48 10.50
C ASP A 90 -13.98 -15.39 9.30
N LEU A 91 -14.06 -14.82 8.09
CA LEU A 91 -14.40 -15.54 6.85
C LEU A 91 -13.17 -16.06 6.07
N GLN A 92 -11.94 -15.69 6.43
CA GLN A 92 -10.72 -16.21 5.78
C GLN A 92 -10.65 -17.76 5.75
N PRO A 93 -11.07 -18.51 6.78
CA PRO A 93 -11.05 -19.97 6.75
C PRO A 93 -11.80 -20.55 5.56
N ILE A 94 -12.93 -19.94 5.16
CA ILE A 94 -13.75 -20.35 4.01
C ILE A 94 -12.92 -20.30 2.71
N LEU A 95 -12.08 -19.27 2.55
CA LEU A 95 -11.18 -19.15 1.40
C LEU A 95 -10.03 -20.17 1.42
N THR A 96 -9.76 -20.77 2.59
CA THR A 96 -8.64 -21.70 2.79
C THR A 96 -9.06 -23.16 2.60
N GLU A 97 -10.36 -23.45 2.69
CA GLU A 97 -10.94 -24.79 2.48
C GLU A 97 -10.72 -25.31 1.07
N GLU A 98 -10.77 -24.43 0.07
CA GLU A 98 -10.68 -24.77 -1.33
C GLU A 98 -9.29 -24.42 -1.89
N GLU A 99 -8.69 -25.35 -2.64
CA GLU A 99 -7.28 -25.25 -3.04
C GLU A 99 -7.03 -24.10 -4.03
N THR A 100 -7.97 -23.81 -4.94
CA THR A 100 -7.80 -22.71 -5.90
C THR A 100 -7.88 -21.35 -5.19
N LEU A 101 -8.85 -21.14 -4.30
CA LEU A 101 -9.01 -19.93 -3.50
C LEU A 101 -7.84 -19.74 -2.54
N LYS A 102 -7.31 -20.81 -1.95
CA LYS A 102 -6.10 -20.75 -1.12
C LYS A 102 -4.88 -20.32 -1.93
N ASN A 103 -4.77 -20.77 -3.18
CA ASN A 103 -3.69 -20.34 -4.08
C ASN A 103 -3.85 -18.88 -4.52
N ILE A 104 -5.08 -18.40 -4.72
CA ILE A 104 -5.37 -17.01 -5.10
C ILE A 104 -5.21 -16.04 -3.91
N PHE A 105 -5.69 -16.43 -2.72
CA PHE A 105 -5.69 -15.64 -1.49
C PHE A 105 -4.90 -16.34 -0.37
N PRO A 106 -3.57 -16.45 -0.50
CA PRO A 106 -2.74 -17.21 0.44
C PRO A 106 -2.65 -16.58 1.82
N GLU A 107 -2.93 -15.27 1.93
CA GLU A 107 -2.91 -14.52 3.18
C GLU A 107 -4.17 -13.66 3.29
N THR A 108 -4.59 -13.41 4.53
CA THR A 108 -5.75 -12.56 4.82
C THR A 108 -5.55 -11.17 4.20
N PRO A 109 -6.48 -10.71 3.35
CA PRO A 109 -6.36 -9.40 2.74
C PRO A 109 -6.46 -8.30 3.80
N MET A 110 -5.53 -7.34 3.75
CA MET A 110 -5.63 -6.15 4.58
C MET A 110 -6.61 -5.16 3.94
N LEU A 111 -7.61 -4.72 4.72
CA LEU A 111 -8.50 -3.65 4.31
C LEU A 111 -7.74 -2.31 4.23
N ALA A 112 -7.68 -1.75 3.03
CA ALA A 112 -7.10 -0.45 2.73
C ALA A 112 -8.18 0.47 2.17
N PHE A 113 -8.08 1.76 2.49
CA PHE A 113 -9.05 2.74 2.02
C PHE A 113 -8.47 3.65 0.94
N ARG A 114 -9.27 3.91 -0.09
CA ARG A 114 -9.07 5.04 -1.00
C ARG A 114 -9.81 6.27 -0.46
N GLN A 115 -9.19 7.43 -0.65
CA GLN A 115 -9.82 8.71 -0.33
C GLN A 115 -11.02 8.94 -1.26
N PRO A 116 -12.17 9.42 -0.76
CA PRO A 116 -13.28 9.80 -1.63
C PRO A 116 -12.88 10.97 -2.55
N PRO A 117 -13.54 11.14 -3.70
CA PRO A 117 -13.28 12.26 -4.60
C PRO A 117 -13.48 13.58 -3.85
N ASN A 118 -12.64 14.58 -4.17
CA ASN A 118 -12.76 15.89 -3.54
C ASN A 118 -14.10 16.53 -3.94
N LEU A 119 -14.77 17.17 -2.98
CA LEU A 119 -16.07 17.83 -3.15
C LEU A 119 -16.11 18.87 -4.30
N GLN A 120 -14.95 19.39 -4.71
CA GLN A 120 -14.82 20.37 -5.79
C GLN A 120 -14.82 19.77 -7.21
N GLN A 121 -14.90 18.44 -7.36
CA GLN A 121 -14.83 17.79 -8.68
C GLN A 121 -16.21 17.47 -9.29
N LYS A 122 -17.25 18.24 -8.96
CA LYS A 122 -18.60 18.05 -9.48
C LYS A 122 -19.04 19.23 -10.33
#